data_AF-A0AAX3A5M6-F1
#
_entry.id   AF-A0AAX3A5M6-F1
#
_cell.length_a   1.000
_cell.length_b   1.000
_cell.length_c   1.000
_cell.angle_alpha   90.00
_cell.angle_beta   90.00
_cell.angle_gamma   90.00
#
_symmetry.space_group_name_H-M   'P 1'
#
loop_
_entity.id
_entity.type
_entity.pdbx_description
1 polymer ?
#
loop_
_entity_poly.entity_id
_entity_poly.type
_entity_poly.pdbx_seq_one_letter_code
_entity_poly.pdbx_strand_id
1 'polypeptide(L)' 'MSVVYHVCDTCGLAIVNDDYSAFELQQDVDTDYERVSAFVESVGYLFDAGKVSKAGYWECEACDQVCIGSACALETLA' A
#
# COMPACT_ATOMS: atom_id res chain seq x y z
N MET A 1 1.98 -19.89 -2.85
CA MET A 1 1.95 -19.61 -1.39
C MET A 1 1.71 -18.12 -1.27
N SER A 2 0.63 -17.71 -0.62
CA SER A 2 0.25 -16.30 -0.60
C SER A 2 1.18 -15.47 0.28
N VAL A 3 1.53 -14.27 -0.20
CA VAL A 3 2.35 -13.28 0.51
C VAL A 3 1.43 -12.15 0.95
N VAL A 4 1.63 -11.66 2.17
CA VAL A 4 0.86 -10.54 2.74
C VAL A 4 1.77 -9.32 2.86
N TYR A 5 1.37 -8.24 2.19
CA TYR A 5 2.02 -6.93 2.25
C TYR A 5 1.22 -5.99 3.15
N HIS A 6 1.92 -5.09 3.83
CA HIS A 6 1.36 -4.11 4.74
C HIS A 6 1.58 -2.72 4.18
N VAL A 7 0.49 -2.06 3.84
CA VAL A 7 0.51 -0.76 3.20
C VAL A 7 -0.25 0.27 4.04
N CYS A 8 0.09 1.54 3.86
CA CYS A 8 -0.61 2.63 4.53
C CYS A 8 -2.07 2.73 4.04
N ASP A 9 -2.91 3.47 4.77
CA ASP A 9 -4.32 3.61 4.42
C ASP A 9 -4.51 4.18 3.01
N THR A 10 -3.67 5.14 2.60
CA THR A 10 -3.74 5.74 1.27
C THR A 10 -3.41 4.74 0.17
N CYS A 11 -2.30 4.00 0.29
CA CYS A 11 -1.91 2.98 -0.68
C CYS A 11 -2.92 1.82 -0.71
N GLY A 12 -3.40 1.38 0.46
CA GLY A 12 -4.40 0.31 0.55
C GLY A 12 -5.68 0.64 -0.20
N LEU A 13 -6.22 1.85 -0.01
CA LEU A 13 -7.42 2.30 -0.72
C LEU A 13 -7.17 2.48 -2.22
N ALA A 14 -6.02 3.04 -2.61
CA ALA A 14 -5.69 3.25 -4.01
C ALA A 14 -5.56 1.92 -4.78
N ILE A 15 -4.81 0.97 -4.23
CA ILE A 15 -4.56 -0.34 -4.84
C ILE A 15 -5.86 -1.15 -4.93
N VAL A 16 -6.66 -1.19 -3.86
CA VAL A 16 -7.91 -1.98 -3.84
C VAL A 16 -8.96 -1.44 -4.81
N ASN A 17 -9.04 -0.11 -4.97
CA ASN A 17 -9.99 0.52 -5.88
C ASN A 17 -9.44 0.70 -7.31
N ASP A 18 -8.17 0.36 -7.54
CA ASP A 18 -7.44 0.68 -8.77
C ASP A 18 -7.55 2.18 -9.14
N ASP A 19 -7.54 3.04 -8.12
CA ASP A 19 -7.72 4.49 -8.22
C ASP A 19 -6.55 5.22 -7.56
N TYR A 20 -5.62 5.67 -8.40
CA TYR A 20 -4.41 6.37 -8.00
C TYR A 20 -4.53 7.90 -8.08
N SER A 21 -5.73 8.42 -8.33
CA SER A 21 -5.96 9.86 -8.51
C SER A 21 -5.55 10.69 -7.29
N ALA A 22 -5.54 10.10 -6.10
CA ALA A 22 -5.04 10.70 -4.87
C ALA A 22 -3.56 11.11 -4.94
N PHE A 23 -2.76 10.40 -5.75
CA PHE A 23 -1.33 10.68 -5.96
C PHE A 23 -1.07 11.60 -7.16
N GLU A 24 -2.03 11.73 -8.08
CA GLU A 24 -1.91 12.59 -9.26
C GLU A 24 -2.25 14.06 -8.96
N LEU A 25 -3.21 14.29 -8.05
CA LEU A 25 -3.73 15.63 -7.74
C LEU A 25 -2.86 16.40 -6.75
N GLN A 26 -2.01 15.71 -6.02
CA GLN A 26 -1.07 16.28 -5.08
C GLN A 26 0.30 15.78 -5.53
N GLN A 27 1.19 16.67 -5.95
CA GLN A 27 2.62 16.41 -5.88
C GLN A 27 3.03 16.31 -4.40
N ASP A 28 2.41 15.37 -3.68
CA ASP A 28 2.79 15.01 -2.35
C ASP A 28 4.17 14.37 -2.51
N VAL A 29 5.19 15.18 -2.25
CA VAL A 29 6.61 14.80 -2.36
C VAL A 29 6.94 13.54 -1.55
N ASP A 30 6.06 13.17 -0.62
CA ASP A 30 6.20 12.04 0.26
C ASP A 30 5.53 10.76 -0.29
N THR A 31 4.43 10.84 -1.06
CA THR A 31 3.79 9.64 -1.63
C THR A 31 3.99 9.54 -3.14
N ASP A 32 4.99 8.75 -3.53
CA ASP A 32 5.44 8.61 -4.90
C ASP A 32 4.57 7.62 -5.69
N TYR A 33 3.74 8.13 -6.61
CA TYR A 33 2.93 7.34 -7.55
C TYR A 33 3.78 6.28 -8.27
N GLU A 34 4.99 6.64 -8.72
CA GLU A 34 5.85 5.72 -9.48
C GLU A 34 6.25 4.50 -8.64
N ARG A 35 6.47 4.69 -7.34
CA ARG A 35 6.78 3.58 -6.42
C ARG A 35 5.60 2.66 -6.22
N VAL A 36 4.41 3.23 -5.99
CA VAL A 36 3.20 2.42 -5.78
C VAL A 36 2.86 1.62 -7.04
N SER A 37 2.97 2.24 -8.22
CA SER A 37 2.78 1.55 -9.50
C SER A 37 3.80 0.44 -9.71
N ALA A 38 5.09 0.71 -9.50
CA ALA A 38 6.15 -0.31 -9.61
C ALA A 38 5.96 -1.47 -8.62
N PHE A 39 5.50 -1.17 -7.40
CA PHE A 39 5.16 -2.18 -6.41
C PHE A 39 4.04 -3.11 -6.93
N VAL A 40 2.90 -2.55 -7.35
CA VAL A 40 1.76 -3.33 -7.85
C VAL A 40 2.15 -4.16 -9.08
N GLU A 41 2.91 -3.59 -10.02
CA GLU A 41 3.43 -4.32 -11.19
C GLU A 41 4.33 -5.51 -10.80
N SER A 42 5.11 -5.37 -9.73
CA SER A 42 6.03 -6.41 -9.27
C SER A 42 5.35 -7.57 -8.53
N VAL A 43 4.26 -7.29 -7.81
CA VAL A 43 3.57 -8.28 -6.95
C VAL A 43 2.34 -8.88 -7.62
N GLY A 44 1.79 -8.23 -8.64
CA GLY A 44 0.60 -8.68 -9.37
C GLY A 44 -0.71 -8.40 -8.62
N TYR A 45 -1.67 -9.32 -8.73
CA TYR A 45 -3.00 -9.14 -8.15
C TYR A 45 -2.99 -9.26 -6.62
N LEU A 46 -3.50 -8.22 -5.97
CA LEU A 46 -3.65 -8.12 -4.52
C LEU A 46 -5.12 -8.08 -4.11
N PHE A 47 -5.43 -8.69 -2.97
CA PHE A 47 -6.76 -8.68 -2.36
C PHE A 47 -6.71 -8.07 -0.97
N ASP A 48 -7.78 -7.37 -0.59
CA ASP A 48 -7.95 -6.86 0.77
C ASP A 48 -8.09 -8.02 1.78
N ALA A 49 -7.10 -8.16 2.66
CA ALA A 49 -7.08 -9.11 3.77
C ALA A 49 -7.42 -8.44 5.12
N GLY A 50 -7.92 -7.20 5.09
CA GLY A 50 -8.34 -6.42 6.24
C GLY A 50 -7.24 -5.53 6.80
N LYS A 51 -7.36 -5.18 8.09
CA LYS A 51 -6.39 -4.33 8.80
C LYS A 51 -5.72 -5.08 9.94
N VAL A 52 -4.43 -4.79 10.12
CA VAL A 52 -3.64 -5.31 11.24
C VAL A 52 -3.10 -4.17 12.10
N SER A 53 -2.99 -4.44 13.40
CA SER A 53 -2.32 -3.53 14.33
C SER A 53 -0.80 -3.65 14.14
N LYS A 54 -0.13 -2.53 13.94
CA LYS A 54 1.33 -2.41 13.92
C LYS A 54 1.77 -1.43 15.00
N ALA A 55 2.25 -1.98 16.12
CA ALA A 55 2.74 -1.18 17.23
C ALA A 55 4.02 -0.41 16.83
N GLY A 56 4.02 0.90 17.06
CA GLY A 56 5.16 1.77 16.76
C GLY A 56 5.21 2.24 15.31
N TYR A 57 6.37 2.78 14.93
CA TYR A 57 6.65 3.25 13.57
C TYR A 57 7.00 2.07 12.66
N TRP A 58 6.55 2.12 11.42
CA TRP A 58 6.79 1.09 10.40
C TRP A 58 6.75 1.73 9.01
N GLU A 59 7.31 1.07 8.00
CA GLU A 59 7.36 1.61 6.64
C GLU A 59 6.33 0.91 5.74
N CYS A 60 5.61 1.70 4.95
CA CYS A 60 4.67 1.20 3.95
C CYS A 60 5.41 0.41 2.87
N GLU A 61 5.02 -0.85 2.63
CA GLU A 61 5.69 -1.70 1.65
C GLU A 61 5.48 -1.27 0.18
N ALA A 62 4.57 -0.32 -0.08
CA ALA A 62 4.28 0.21 -1.41
C ALA A 62 4.92 1.58 -1.70
N CYS A 63 5.06 2.46 -0.69
CA CYS A 63 5.55 3.83 -0.89
C CYS A 63 6.71 4.23 0.04
N ASP A 64 7.18 3.34 0.91
CA ASP A 64 8.22 3.54 1.92
C ASP A 64 7.91 4.62 2.99
N GLN A 65 6.70 5.18 3.00
CA GLN A 65 6.32 6.16 4.00
C GLN A 65 6.30 5.58 5.41
N VAL A 66 6.86 6.33 6.36
CA VAL A 66 6.83 5.98 7.77
C VAL A 66 5.43 6.22 8.33
N CYS A 67 4.79 5.15 8.76
CA CYS A 67 3.43 5.08 9.29
C CYS A 67 3.44 4.69 10.76
N ILE A 68 2.30 4.82 11.45
CA ILE A 68 2.13 4.42 12.86
C ILE A 68 0.74 3.81 13.09
N GLY A 69 0.65 2.82 13.97
CA GLY A 69 -0.62 2.32 14.52
C GLY A 69 -1.20 1.11 13.79
N SER A 70 -1.69 1.27 12.56
CA SER A 70 -2.35 0.18 11.81
C SER A 70 -1.97 0.17 10.33
N ALA A 71 -1.98 -1.00 9.72
CA ALA A 71 -1.72 -1.20 8.29
C ALA A 71 -2.88 -1.92 7.61
N CYS A 72 -3.13 -1.59 6.34
CA CYS A 72 -3.93 -2.42 5.45
C CYS A 72 -3.09 -3.64 5.04
N ALA A 73 -3.64 -4.84 5.20
CA ALA A 73 -3.01 -6.08 4.78
C ALA A 73 -3.54 -6.47 3.40
N LEU A 74 -2.65 -6.60 2.43
CA LEU A 74 -2.97 -7.00 1.06
C LEU A 74 -2.32 -8.35 0.75
N GLU A 75 -3.09 -9.31 0.26
CA GLU A 75 -2.64 -10.68 0.00
C GLU A 75 -2.57 -10.99 -1.51
N THR A 76 -1.49 -11.65 -1.96
CA THR A 76 -1.35 -12.10 -3.36
C THR A 76 -2.26 -13.28 -3.68
N LEU A 77 -2.74 -13.39 -4.92
CA LEU A 77 -3.35 -14.62 -5.42
C LEU A 77 -2.36 -15.80 -5.35
N ALA A 78 -2.78 -16.92 -4.76
CA ALA A 78 -1.93 -18.09 -4.51
C ALA A 78 -1.54 -18.89 -5.76
#